data_AF-A0A6N7MF59-F1
#
_entry.id   AF-A0A6N7MF59-F1
#
_cell.length_a   1.000
_cell.length_b   1.000
_cell.length_c   1.000
_cell.angle_alpha   90.00
_cell.angle_beta   90.00
_cell.angle_gamma   90.00
#
_symmetry.space_group_name_H-M   'P 1'
#
loop_
_entity.id
_entity.type
_entity.pdbx_description
1 polymer ?
#
loop_
_entity_poly.entity_id
_entity_poly.type
_entity_poly.pdbx_seq_one_letter_code
_entity_poly.pdbx_strand_id
1 'polypeptide(L)' 'MDSKSGNLEDIQNPTKRAIVKFLTDNGVSYLGEIIKNLSLSYSSGYKYIEELKEEGFIDNTISPPKFNLTREAS' A
#
# COMPACT_ATOMS: atom_id res chain seq x y z
N MET A 1 1.68 15.77 20.81
CA MET A 1 2.11 15.82 19.39
C MET A 1 1.29 14.76 18.71
N ASP A 2 0.05 15.10 18.41
CA ASP A 2 -0.97 14.10 18.12
C ASP A 2 -1.24 14.21 16.63
N SER A 3 -0.70 13.22 15.93
CA SER A 3 -0.74 13.07 14.49
C SER A 3 -2.16 13.24 13.99
N LYS A 4 -2.32 14.08 12.95
CA LYS A 4 -3.55 14.23 12.18
C LYS A 4 -4.01 12.84 11.73
N SER A 5 -4.95 12.26 12.46
CA SER A 5 -5.62 11.03 12.06
C SER A 5 -6.61 11.44 10.96
N GLY A 6 -6.23 11.27 9.70
CA GLY A 6 -7.17 11.40 8.58
C GLY A 6 -8.34 10.46 8.85
N ASN A 7 -9.55 11.00 8.86
CA ASN A 7 -10.72 10.21 9.20
C ASN A 7 -10.99 9.22 8.05
N LEU A 8 -11.16 7.93 8.36
CA LEU A 8 -11.47 6.90 7.34
C LEU A 8 -12.75 7.21 6.54
N GLU A 9 -13.56 8.14 7.03
CA GLU A 9 -14.77 8.66 6.42
C GLU A 9 -14.49 9.51 5.16
N ASP A 10 -13.31 10.12 5.06
CA ASP A 10 -12.92 10.96 3.91
C ASP A 10 -12.58 10.14 2.65
N ILE A 11 -12.32 8.83 2.83
CA ILE A 11 -11.95 7.92 1.75
C ILE A 11 -13.22 7.35 1.11
N GLN A 12 -13.66 7.87 -0.03
CA GLN A 12 -14.90 7.37 -0.66
C GLN A 12 -14.78 5.92 -1.17
N ASN A 13 -13.61 5.55 -1.70
CA ASN A 13 -13.42 4.23 -2.30
C ASN A 13 -13.33 3.12 -1.22
N PRO A 14 -14.18 2.08 -1.27
CA PRO A 14 -14.21 1.03 -0.24
C PRO A 14 -12.91 0.22 -0.18
N THR A 15 -12.24 -0.01 -1.32
CA THR A 15 -10.96 -0.71 -1.38
C THR A 15 -9.85 0.10 -0.73
N LYS A 16 -9.78 1.40 -1.03
CA LYS A 16 -8.83 2.32 -0.35
C LYS A 16 -9.03 2.33 1.16
N ARG A 17 -10.29 2.38 1.61
CA ARG A 17 -10.63 2.32 3.04
C ARG A 17 -10.17 1.01 3.67
N ALA A 18 -10.35 -0.12 2.98
CA ALA A 18 -9.88 -1.42 3.46
C ALA A 18 -8.36 -1.48 3.57
N ILE A 19 -7.63 -0.87 2.62
CA ILE A 19 -6.16 -0.74 2.67
C ILE A 19 -5.71 0.07 3.89
N VAL A 20 -6.29 1.26 4.10
CA VAL A 20 -5.92 2.10 5.25
C VAL A 20 -6.27 1.40 6.56
N LYS A 21 -7.45 0.77 6.65
CA LYS A 21 -7.82 -0.02 7.83
C LYS A 21 -6.82 -1.16 8.09
N PHE A 22 -6.43 -1.90 7.05
CA PHE A 22 -5.42 -2.95 7.18
C PHE A 22 -4.11 -2.42 7.74
N LEU A 23 -3.64 -1.26 7.26
CA LEU A 23 -2.44 -0.60 7.77
C LEU A 23 -2.60 -0.08 9.21
N THR A 24 -3.79 0.40 9.59
CA THR A 24 -4.09 0.79 10.97
C THR A 24 -4.01 -0.42 11.92
N ASP A 25 -4.54 -1.57 11.52
CA ASP A 25 -4.60 -2.76 12.36
C ASP A 25 -3.24 -3.48 12.46
N ASN A 26 -2.43 -3.46 11.40
CA ASN A 26 -1.20 -4.26 11.29
C ASN A 26 0.09 -3.42 11.33
N GLY A 27 0.00 -2.10 11.18
CA GLY A 27 1.15 -1.22 11.04
C GLY A 27 1.84 -1.33 9.68
N VAL A 28 3.16 -1.10 9.67
CA VAL A 28 3.98 -1.13 8.44
C VAL A 28 3.88 -2.50 7.79
N SER A 29 3.48 -2.51 6.51
CA SER A 29 3.25 -3.74 5.74
C SER A 29 3.78 -3.59 4.31
N TYR A 30 4.20 -4.69 3.70
CA TYR A 30 4.59 -4.72 2.30
C TYR A 30 3.36 -4.75 1.38
N LEU A 31 3.49 -4.19 0.18
CA LEU A 31 2.43 -4.24 -0.86
C LEU A 31 1.91 -5.67 -1.07
N GLY A 32 2.81 -6.66 -1.11
CA GLY A 32 2.46 -8.08 -1.27
C GLY A 32 1.54 -8.62 -0.17
N GLU A 33 1.73 -8.16 1.07
CA GLU A 33 0.90 -8.57 2.20
C GLU A 33 -0.49 -7.96 2.11
N ILE A 34 -0.57 -6.67 1.75
CA ILE A 34 -1.83 -5.94 1.59
C ILE A 34 -2.67 -6.59 0.49
N ILE A 35 -2.10 -6.80 -0.70
CA ILE A 35 -2.86 -7.36 -1.83
C ILE A 35 -3.28 -8.80 -1.58
N LYS A 36 -2.45 -9.59 -0.89
CA LYS A 36 -2.77 -10.97 -0.53
C LYS A 36 -3.92 -11.03 0.47
N ASN A 37 -3.86 -10.24 1.55
CA ASN A 37 -4.88 -10.27 2.60
C ASN A 37 -6.22 -9.69 2.11
N LEU A 38 -6.18 -8.68 1.24
CA LEU A 38 -7.39 -8.07 0.67
C LEU A 38 -7.86 -8.75 -0.62
N SER A 39 -7.24 -9.87 -1.03
CA SER A 39 -7.55 -10.59 -2.27
C SER A 39 -7.58 -9.70 -3.52
N LEU A 40 -6.67 -8.73 -3.60
CA LEU A 40 -6.52 -7.81 -4.72
C LEU A 40 -5.55 -8.37 -5.75
N SER A 41 -5.80 -8.08 -7.02
CA SER A 41 -4.76 -8.23 -8.04
C SER A 41 -3.61 -7.26 -7.77
N TYR A 42 -2.41 -7.59 -8.23
CA TYR A 42 -1.25 -6.70 -8.09
C TYR A 42 -1.51 -5.34 -8.74
N SER A 43 -2.05 -5.31 -9.96
CA SER A 43 -2.31 -4.06 -10.70
C SER A 43 -3.33 -3.17 -10.01
N SER A 44 -4.43 -3.75 -9.52
CA SER A 44 -5.45 -2.99 -8.78
C SER A 44 -4.93 -2.51 -7.42
N GLY A 45 -4.25 -3.39 -6.68
CA GLY A 45 -3.65 -3.04 -5.39
C GLY A 45 -2.61 -1.93 -5.51
N TYR A 46 -1.70 -2.05 -6.48
CA TYR A 46 -0.69 -1.03 -6.77
C TYR A 46 -1.34 0.32 -7.11
N LYS A 47 -2.35 0.33 -7.99
CA LYS A 47 -3.10 1.54 -8.35
C LYS A 47 -3.68 2.25 -7.11
N TYR A 48 -4.38 1.53 -6.23
CA TYR A 48 -4.99 2.15 -5.05
C TYR A 48 -3.97 2.63 -4.02
N ILE A 49 -2.83 1.94 -3.89
CA ILE A 49 -1.73 2.34 -3.02
C ILE A 49 -1.10 3.65 -3.52
N GLU A 50 -0.84 3.76 -4.83
CA GLU A 50 -0.31 5.00 -5.42
C GLU A 50 -1.29 6.16 -5.26
N GLU A 51 -2.59 5.95 -5.54
CA GLU A 51 -3.59 7.00 -5.34
C GLU A 51 -3.69 7.44 -3.86
N LEU A 52 -3.65 6.50 -2.91
CA LEU A 52 -3.66 6.82 -1.47
C LEU A 52 -2.41 7.60 -1.04
N LYS A 53 -1.27 7.33 -1.67
CA LYS A 53 -0.02 8.05 -1.45
C LYS A 53 -0.08 9.46 -2.02
N GLU A 54 -0.59 9.62 -3.24
CA GLU A 54 -0.81 10.94 -3.86
C GLU A 54 -1.79 11.79 -3.04
N GLU A 55 -2.82 11.17 -2.47
CA GLU A 55 -3.79 11.79 -1.56
C GLU A 55 -3.22 12.09 -0.16
N GLY A 56 -2.03 11.58 0.17
CA GLY A 56 -1.36 11.82 1.45
C GLY A 56 -1.88 10.98 2.62
N PHE A 57 -2.63 9.90 2.37
CA PHE A 57 -3.11 8.99 3.41
C PHE A 57 -2.04 7.99 3.86
N ILE A 58 -1.10 7.63 2.97
CA ILE A 58 -0.02 6.69 3.26
C ILE A 58 1.29 7.20 2.66
N ASP A 59 2.41 6.68 3.15
CA ASP A 59 3.74 6.93 2.60
C ASP A 59 4.54 5.62 2.54
N ASN A 60 5.54 5.56 1.69
CA ASN A 60 6.50 4.48 1.65
C ASN A 60 7.93 5.03 1.68
N THR A 61 8.65 4.73 2.77
CA THR A 61 10.02 5.19 2.97
C THR A 61 11.05 4.38 2.18
N ILE A 62 10.67 3.18 1.71
CA ILE A 62 11.56 2.23 1.03
C ILE A 62 10.95 1.86 -0.32
N SER A 63 11.73 2.04 -1.39
CA SER A 63 11.42 1.48 -2.71
C SER A 63 11.80 0.00 -2.76
N PRO A 64 11.02 -0.86 -3.42
CA PRO A 64 11.39 -2.27 -3.61
C PRO A 64 12.79 -2.39 -4.26
N PRO A 65 13.59 -3.39 -3.86
CA PRO A 65 14.88 -3.63 -4.50
C PRO A 65 14.67 -3.96 -5.98
N LYS A 66 15.47 -3.33 -6.85
CA LYS A 66 15.54 -3.63 -8.27
C LYS A 66 16.65 -4.65 -8.49
N PHE A 67 16.36 -5.71 -9.24
CA PHE A 67 17.33 -6.76 -9.54
C PHE A 67 17.67 -6.74 -11.03
N ASN A 68 18.96 -6.82 -11.34
CA ASN A 68 19.45 -7.09 -12.69
C ASN A 68 20.09 -8.48 -12.70
N LEU A 69 19.88 -9.20 -13.79
CA LEU A 69 20.55 -10.49 -14.01
C LEU A 69 22.05 -10.24 -14.20
N THR A 70 22.89 -10.89 -13.39
CA THR A 70 24.36 -10.73 -13.45
C THR A 70 25.06 -11.82 -14.26
N ARG A 71 24.35 -12.90 -14.61
CA ARG A 71 24.80 -13.99 -15.47
C ARG A 71 23.60 -14.73 -16.05
N GLU A 72 23.72 -15.24 -17.27
CA GLU A 72 22.64 -16.04 -17.87
C GLU A 72 22.42 -17.35 -17.09
N ALA A 73 21.16 -17.78 -17.01
CA ALA A 73 20.82 -19.09 -16.47
C ALA A 73 21.30 -20.14 -17.49
N SER A 74 22.36 -20.86 -17.12
CA SER A 74 22.90 -21.99 -17.90
C SER A 74 21.94 -23.16 -17.95
#